data_AF-A0AA36I7F9-F1
#
_entry.id   AF-A0AA36I7F9-F1
#
_cell.length_a   1.000
_cell.length_b   1.000
_cell.length_c   1.000
_cell.angle_alpha   90.00
_cell.angle_beta   90.00
_cell.angle_gamma   90.00
#
_symmetry.space_group_name_H-M   'P 1'
#
loop_
_entity.id
_entity.type
_entity.pdbx_description
1 polymer ?
#
loop_
_entity_poly.entity_id
_entity_poly.type
_entity_poly.pdbx_seq_one_letter_code
_entity_poly.pdbx_strand_id
1 'polypeptide(L)'
;MALLLLALATAEGRVTTTAQNCRRIDHIYASGKDLCERMWGSAFRYEANESQGYTMWFFDASNPNDAVSGEQPPSSCNLQDHKDVPSPEPALFAECHPWRFKSCCSKAKVNSMDALKQSFGAQFHWDRCGPVSQECERFFVQEACFYECDPNVGLYRKYHRGIYDPRCDAKSKAYSPMYAASRLCSHNTWELHQMPIKASYCDSWYAACHTDYFCAGDSGDFFSCAGAATVIDEEARIMNKTWGAMSRGINRAEAFAQQELQGMLKALIAISTTLAALAIAFGCYLVRRERQGTPVFASPNAAEPRLMGAQRYVEFMEMS
;
A
#
# COMPACT_ATOMS: atom_id res chain seq x y z
N MET A 1 0.35 42.30 -7.81
CA MET A 1 1.64 42.12 -7.10
C MET A 1 1.39 42.27 -5.60
N ALA A 2 1.24 41.14 -4.91
CA ALA A 2 1.51 40.98 -3.48
C ALA A 2 1.59 39.48 -3.25
N LEU A 3 2.82 38.97 -3.11
CA LEU A 3 3.13 37.56 -2.90
C LEU A 3 2.62 37.12 -1.52
N LEU A 4 1.75 36.11 -1.48
CA LEU A 4 1.58 35.27 -0.30
C LEU A 4 2.44 34.02 -0.51
N LEU A 5 3.67 34.05 0.00
CA LEU A 5 4.51 32.86 0.14
C LEU A 5 3.87 31.98 1.21
N LEU A 6 3.04 31.01 0.80
CA LEU A 6 2.81 29.82 1.61
C LEU A 6 4.13 29.07 1.67
N ALA A 7 4.82 29.18 2.81
CA ALA A 7 5.90 28.28 3.16
C ALA A 7 5.33 26.85 3.16
N LEU A 8 5.58 26.11 2.09
CA LEU A 8 5.55 24.66 2.11
C LEU A 8 6.69 24.25 3.04
N ALA A 9 6.38 24.12 4.33
CA ALA A 9 7.17 23.26 5.18
C ALA A 9 7.04 21.85 4.59
N THR A 10 8.03 21.44 3.80
CA THR A 10 8.32 20.03 3.61
C THR A 10 8.74 19.52 4.97
N ALA A 11 7.76 19.16 5.80
CA ALA A 11 7.96 18.11 6.75
C ALA A 11 8.26 16.87 5.91
N GLU A 12 9.55 16.65 5.62
CA GLU A 12 10.02 15.29 5.46
C GLU A 12 9.56 14.59 6.72
N GLY A 13 8.46 13.85 6.58
CA GLY A 13 7.94 13.00 7.62
C GLY A 13 9.00 11.96 7.90
N ARG A 14 9.95 12.28 8.78
CA ARG A 14 10.55 11.28 9.64
C ARG A 14 9.40 10.74 10.46
N VAL A 15 8.77 9.69 9.92
CA VAL A 15 7.98 8.76 10.70
C VAL A 15 8.93 8.29 11.79
N THR A 16 8.85 8.94 12.94
CA THR A 16 9.57 8.50 14.13
C THR A 16 8.75 7.32 14.60
N THR A 17 9.03 6.14 14.07
CA THR A 17 8.45 4.90 14.57
C THR A 17 9.00 4.73 15.99
N THR A 18 8.25 5.21 16.98
CA THR A 18 8.33 4.71 18.36
C THR A 18 7.79 3.27 18.41
N ALA A 19 8.22 2.43 17.48
CA ALA A 19 8.06 0.99 17.60
C ALA A 19 9.03 0.58 18.70
N GLN A 20 8.47 0.20 19.85
CA GLN A 20 9.25 -0.33 20.96
C GLN A 20 10.15 -1.47 20.44
N ASN A 21 11.39 -1.53 20.92
CA ASN A 21 12.38 -2.55 20.58
C ASN A 21 13.00 -2.48 19.16
N CYS A 22 12.89 -1.33 18.47
CA CYS A 22 13.68 -1.07 17.26
C CYS A 22 15.13 -0.68 17.60
N ARG A 23 16.09 -1.53 17.23
CA ARG A 23 17.53 -1.32 17.43
C ARG A 23 18.30 -1.76 16.19
N ARG A 24 19.54 -1.29 16.04
CA ARG A 24 20.43 -1.82 14.99
C ARG A 24 20.72 -3.29 15.25
N ILE A 25 20.82 -4.09 14.19
CA ILE A 25 21.02 -5.54 14.28
C ILE A 25 22.30 -5.88 15.05
N ASP A 26 23.37 -5.10 14.93
CA ASP A 26 24.60 -5.27 15.72
C ASP A 26 24.47 -4.94 17.22
N HIS A 27 23.41 -4.25 17.63
CA HIS A 27 23.07 -4.05 19.05
C HIS A 27 22.15 -5.16 19.57
N ILE A 28 21.58 -5.97 18.68
CA ILE A 28 20.72 -7.11 19.02
C ILE A 28 21.55 -8.38 19.03
N TYR A 29 22.36 -8.62 17.99
CA TYR A 29 23.18 -9.82 17.80
C TYR A 29 24.66 -9.50 17.64
N ALA A 30 25.51 -10.29 18.28
CA ALA A 30 26.96 -10.12 18.27
C ALA A 30 27.65 -10.71 17.03
N SER A 31 27.01 -11.65 16.33
CA SER A 31 27.59 -12.37 15.18
C SER A 31 26.50 -13.05 14.33
N GLY A 32 26.89 -13.64 13.18
CA GLY A 32 25.99 -14.48 12.37
C GLY A 32 25.45 -15.69 13.12
N LYS A 33 26.29 -16.34 13.93
CA LYS A 33 25.83 -17.39 14.85
C LYS A 33 24.73 -16.91 15.77
N ASP A 34 24.97 -15.78 16.43
CA ASP A 34 24.04 -15.21 17.40
C ASP A 34 22.72 -14.76 16.74
N LEU A 35 22.79 -14.24 15.51
CA LEU A 35 21.65 -13.92 14.67
C LEU A 35 20.82 -15.17 14.36
N CYS A 36 21.43 -16.22 13.80
CA CYS A 36 20.73 -17.44 13.40
C CYS A 36 20.09 -18.17 14.59
N GLU A 37 20.77 -18.23 15.74
CA GLU A 37 20.31 -18.98 16.91
C GLU A 37 19.24 -18.25 17.74
N ARG A 38 18.96 -16.96 17.47
CA ARG A 38 18.02 -16.16 18.27
C ARG A 38 16.92 -15.44 17.49
N MET A 39 17.17 -15.00 16.25
CA MET A 39 16.22 -14.18 15.48
C MET A 39 14.84 -14.85 15.37
N TRP A 40 14.82 -16.16 15.14
CA TRP A 40 13.61 -16.96 14.98
C TRP A 40 13.37 -17.88 16.18
N GLY A 41 13.73 -17.41 17.38
CA GLY A 41 13.70 -18.21 18.59
C GLY A 41 14.64 -19.41 18.46
N SER A 42 14.11 -20.63 18.61
CA SER A 42 14.91 -21.87 18.55
C SER A 42 14.85 -22.60 17.20
N ALA A 43 14.33 -21.95 16.16
CA ALA A 43 14.09 -22.55 14.85
C ALA A 43 15.37 -23.07 14.19
N PHE A 44 16.45 -22.30 14.28
CA PHE A 44 17.72 -22.58 13.61
C PHE A 44 18.85 -22.77 14.61
N ARG A 45 19.86 -23.55 14.20
CA ARG A 45 21.14 -23.66 14.89
C ARG A 45 22.28 -23.38 13.91
N TYR A 46 23.37 -22.80 14.38
CA TYR A 46 24.54 -22.53 13.54
C TYR A 46 25.35 -23.80 13.32
N GLU A 47 25.59 -24.17 12.06
CA GLU A 47 26.33 -25.39 11.68
C GLU A 47 27.67 -25.03 11.02
N ALA A 48 28.76 -25.31 11.73
CA ALA A 48 30.12 -25.03 11.27
C ALA A 48 30.57 -26.01 10.17
N ASN A 49 30.04 -27.23 10.17
CA ASN A 49 30.29 -28.16 9.09
C ASN A 49 29.36 -27.86 7.90
N GLU A 50 29.86 -27.11 6.92
CA GLU A 50 29.12 -26.69 5.73
C GLU A 50 28.43 -27.84 4.96
N SER A 51 28.97 -29.07 5.05
CA SER A 51 28.34 -30.26 4.43
C SER A 51 27.12 -30.81 5.18
N GLN A 52 26.90 -30.36 6.42
CA GLN A 52 25.77 -30.75 7.27
C GLN A 52 24.78 -29.60 7.50
N GLY A 53 25.06 -28.42 6.94
CA GLY A 53 24.20 -27.25 7.05
C GLY A 53 23.30 -27.06 5.83
N TYR A 54 22.10 -26.54 6.06
CA TYR A 54 21.19 -26.08 5.02
C TYR A 54 21.53 -24.66 4.59
N THR A 55 21.27 -24.34 3.33
CA THR A 55 21.27 -22.96 2.81
C THR A 55 19.84 -22.53 2.53
N MET A 56 19.53 -21.26 2.80
CA MET A 56 18.20 -20.70 2.49
C MET A 56 18.12 -20.12 1.08
N TRP A 57 19.16 -20.32 0.26
CA TRP A 57 19.15 -19.97 -1.16
C TRP A 57 20.22 -20.73 -1.93
N PHE A 58 19.97 -20.98 -3.22
CA PHE A 58 20.91 -21.62 -4.13
C PHE A 58 20.65 -21.21 -5.59
N PHE A 59 21.68 -21.34 -6.42
CA PHE A 59 21.62 -21.03 -7.85
C PHE A 59 21.72 -22.27 -8.74
N ASP A 60 22.04 -23.42 -8.15
CA ASP A 60 22.17 -24.69 -8.85
C ASP A 60 20.82 -25.21 -9.34
N ALA A 61 20.83 -26.07 -10.36
CA ALA A 61 19.62 -26.69 -10.89
C ALA A 61 18.96 -27.66 -9.90
N SER A 62 19.73 -28.20 -8.96
CA SER A 62 19.29 -29.14 -7.93
C SER A 62 19.37 -28.49 -6.55
N ASN A 63 18.40 -28.78 -5.69
CA ASN A 63 18.40 -28.31 -4.30
C ASN A 63 19.54 -28.97 -3.51
N PRO A 64 20.57 -28.22 -3.06
CA PRO A 64 21.68 -28.79 -2.30
C PRO A 64 21.25 -29.31 -0.91
N ASN A 65 20.11 -28.84 -0.39
CA ASN A 65 19.58 -29.26 0.90
C ASN A 65 19.11 -30.73 0.91
N ASP A 66 18.79 -31.30 -0.25
CA ASP A 66 18.41 -32.71 -0.39
C ASP A 66 19.57 -33.66 -0.05
N ALA A 67 20.81 -33.23 -0.27
CA ALA A 67 21.99 -34.01 0.12
C ALA A 67 22.22 -34.00 1.64
N VAL A 68 21.78 -32.94 2.32
CA VAL A 68 21.94 -32.75 3.77
C VAL A 68 20.93 -33.57 4.56
N SER A 69 19.68 -33.63 4.08
CA SER A 69 18.63 -34.46 4.71
C SER A 69 18.89 -35.95 4.55
N GLY A 70 19.74 -36.36 3.60
CA GLY A 70 19.97 -37.76 3.26
C GLY A 70 18.76 -38.44 2.58
N GLU A 71 17.70 -37.68 2.29
CA GLU A 71 16.49 -38.13 1.61
C GLU A 71 16.33 -37.42 0.26
N GLN A 72 16.10 -38.17 -0.82
CA GLN A 72 15.68 -37.56 -2.08
C GLN A 72 14.21 -37.14 -1.99
N PRO A 73 13.88 -35.90 -2.39
CA PRO A 73 13.30 -34.93 -1.47
C PRO A 73 12.02 -35.42 -0.79
N PRO A 74 11.75 -35.03 0.47
CA PRO A 74 10.68 -35.58 1.29
C PRO A 74 9.36 -35.76 0.54
N SER A 75 8.65 -36.85 0.81
CA SER A 75 7.36 -37.15 0.16
C SER A 75 6.21 -36.27 0.67
N SER A 76 6.44 -35.46 1.72
CA SER A 76 5.45 -34.57 2.30
C SER A 76 6.09 -33.31 2.87
N CYS A 77 5.36 -32.19 2.86
CA CYS A 77 5.87 -30.89 3.31
C CYS A 77 5.78 -30.66 4.82
N ASN A 78 4.88 -31.38 5.50
CA ASN A 78 4.75 -31.47 6.96
C ASN A 78 4.51 -30.15 7.75
N LEU A 79 4.45 -28.98 7.13
CA LEU A 79 4.17 -27.70 7.79
C LEU A 79 2.75 -27.16 7.55
N GLN A 80 2.28 -26.32 8.46
CA GLN A 80 0.99 -25.63 8.35
C GLN A 80 0.94 -24.76 7.09
N ASP A 81 -0.19 -24.73 6.39
CA ASP A 81 -0.46 -23.87 5.23
C ASP A 81 0.50 -24.09 4.03
N HIS A 82 1.13 -25.27 3.98
CA HIS A 82 1.90 -25.78 2.85
C HIS A 82 1.08 -26.79 2.03
N LYS A 83 1.54 -27.12 0.82
CA LYS A 83 1.03 -28.26 0.05
C LYS A 83 1.24 -29.57 0.84
N ASP A 84 0.42 -30.59 0.61
CA ASP A 84 0.63 -31.89 1.27
C ASP A 84 1.90 -32.59 0.76
N VAL A 85 2.13 -32.51 -0.55
CA VAL A 85 3.22 -33.17 -1.27
C VAL A 85 3.98 -32.14 -2.10
N PRO A 86 5.31 -32.16 -2.12
CA PRO A 86 6.07 -31.26 -2.97
C PRO A 86 5.78 -31.50 -4.45
N SER A 87 5.58 -30.42 -5.20
CA SER A 87 5.25 -30.48 -6.62
C SER A 87 5.85 -29.32 -7.40
N PRO A 88 5.99 -29.45 -8.74
CA PRO A 88 6.47 -28.35 -9.58
C PRO A 88 5.50 -27.18 -9.63
N GLU A 89 6.05 -25.97 -9.73
CA GLU A 89 5.33 -24.71 -9.88
C GLU A 89 5.29 -24.22 -11.34
N PRO A 90 4.31 -23.38 -11.71
CA PRO A 90 4.18 -22.82 -13.06
C PRO A 90 5.42 -22.05 -13.51
N ALA A 91 5.50 -21.76 -14.82
CA ALA A 91 6.67 -21.10 -15.39
C ALA A 91 6.99 -19.71 -14.80
N LEU A 92 5.96 -18.99 -14.37
CA LEU A 92 6.06 -17.67 -13.77
C LEU A 92 6.24 -17.75 -12.24
N PHE A 93 7.24 -18.49 -11.78
CA PHE A 93 7.60 -18.65 -10.37
C PHE A 93 8.97 -17.99 -10.11
N ALA A 94 8.95 -16.66 -9.97
CA ALA A 94 10.16 -15.83 -10.05
C ALA A 94 10.79 -15.52 -8.69
N GLU A 95 10.01 -15.15 -7.67
CA GLU A 95 10.60 -14.71 -6.39
C GLU A 95 11.31 -15.86 -5.66
N CYS A 96 10.68 -17.03 -5.54
CA CYS A 96 11.28 -18.21 -4.92
C CYS A 96 11.77 -19.25 -5.95
N HIS A 97 12.25 -18.79 -7.11
CA HIS A 97 12.56 -19.65 -8.26
C HIS A 97 13.47 -20.87 -8.00
N PRO A 98 14.39 -20.90 -7.02
CA PRO A 98 15.22 -22.08 -6.79
C PRO A 98 14.41 -23.37 -6.55
N TRP A 99 13.24 -23.27 -5.92
CA TRP A 99 12.38 -24.44 -5.64
C TRP A 99 11.35 -24.76 -6.72
N ARG A 100 11.37 -24.07 -7.87
CA ARG A 100 10.32 -24.19 -8.91
C ARG A 100 9.99 -25.62 -9.30
N PHE A 101 10.98 -26.51 -9.41
CA PHE A 101 10.75 -27.88 -9.88
C PHE A 101 10.19 -28.81 -8.80
N LYS A 102 10.36 -28.47 -7.52
CA LYS A 102 9.83 -29.24 -6.40
C LYS A 102 9.74 -28.36 -5.16
N SER A 103 8.56 -27.79 -4.90
CA SER A 103 8.32 -26.89 -3.77
C SER A 103 7.16 -27.36 -2.89
N CYS A 104 7.11 -26.83 -1.67
CA CYS A 104 5.98 -26.97 -0.75
C CYS A 104 5.05 -25.75 -0.68
N CYS A 105 5.45 -24.62 -1.26
CA CYS A 105 4.62 -23.43 -1.43
C CYS A 105 3.85 -23.48 -2.77
N SER A 106 2.93 -22.54 -2.97
CA SER A 106 2.32 -22.29 -4.27
C SER A 106 2.70 -20.90 -4.78
N LYS A 107 2.72 -20.70 -6.11
CA LYS A 107 2.96 -19.38 -6.73
C LYS A 107 2.11 -18.27 -6.10
N ALA A 108 0.85 -18.55 -5.76
CA ALA A 108 -0.05 -17.55 -5.19
C ALA A 108 0.46 -16.98 -3.86
N LYS A 109 1.17 -17.79 -3.07
CA LYS A 109 1.70 -17.39 -1.76
C LYS A 109 3.01 -16.61 -1.87
N VAL A 110 3.80 -16.87 -2.91
CA VAL A 110 5.16 -16.34 -3.06
C VAL A 110 5.36 -15.55 -4.38
N ASN A 111 4.29 -14.91 -4.87
CA ASN A 111 4.33 -14.25 -6.20
C ASN A 111 5.20 -12.98 -6.24
N SER A 112 5.48 -12.37 -5.10
CA SER A 112 6.35 -11.21 -4.93
C SER A 112 6.85 -11.11 -3.49
N MET A 113 7.91 -10.32 -3.30
CA MET A 113 8.36 -9.88 -1.99
C MET A 113 7.22 -9.31 -1.12
N ASP A 114 6.34 -8.49 -1.70
CA ASP A 114 5.19 -7.93 -0.96
C ASP A 114 4.24 -9.03 -0.48
N ALA A 115 3.98 -10.07 -1.28
CA ALA A 115 3.12 -11.17 -0.83
C ALA A 115 3.77 -12.00 0.28
N LEU A 116 5.07 -12.27 0.20
CA LEU A 116 5.82 -12.93 1.29
C LEU A 116 5.69 -12.13 2.59
N LYS A 117 5.92 -10.82 2.51
CA LYS A 117 5.83 -9.91 3.65
C LYS A 117 4.44 -9.87 4.27
N GLN A 118 3.40 -9.86 3.43
CA GLN A 118 2.01 -9.78 3.89
C GLN A 118 1.44 -11.13 4.37
N SER A 119 2.13 -12.25 4.15
CA SER A 119 1.59 -13.61 4.35
C SER A 119 1.12 -13.89 5.78
N PHE A 120 1.73 -13.25 6.78
CA PHE A 120 1.41 -13.49 8.20
C PHE A 120 0.75 -12.29 8.90
N GLY A 121 0.62 -11.15 8.23
CA GLY A 121 0.07 -9.91 8.77
C GLY A 121 1.15 -8.87 9.13
N ALA A 122 0.71 -7.60 9.28
CA ALA A 122 1.58 -6.44 9.49
C ALA A 122 2.50 -6.57 10.71
N GLN A 123 2.06 -7.27 11.74
CA GLN A 123 2.83 -7.51 12.96
C GLN A 123 4.04 -8.46 12.76
N PHE A 124 4.11 -9.15 11.60
CA PHE A 124 5.22 -10.02 11.21
C PHE A 124 5.96 -9.53 9.96
N HIS A 125 5.81 -8.26 9.59
CA HIS A 125 6.69 -7.66 8.58
C HIS A 125 8.13 -7.59 9.13
N TRP A 126 9.14 -7.93 8.33
CA TRP A 126 10.54 -7.86 8.78
C TRP A 126 11.04 -6.42 9.01
N ASP A 127 10.45 -5.44 8.34
CA ASP A 127 10.85 -4.03 8.32
C ASP A 127 9.95 -3.14 9.20
N ARG A 128 9.44 -3.67 10.32
CA ARG A 128 8.63 -2.88 11.30
C ARG A 128 9.32 -1.62 11.81
N CYS A 129 10.65 -1.57 11.73
CA CYS A 129 11.46 -0.42 12.14
C CYS A 129 11.74 0.57 11.00
N GLY A 130 11.07 0.42 9.86
CA GLY A 130 11.35 1.11 8.63
C GLY A 130 12.08 0.20 7.63
N PRO A 131 12.18 0.63 6.36
CA PRO A 131 12.84 -0.14 5.31
C PRO A 131 14.27 -0.51 5.71
N VAL A 132 14.65 -1.76 5.48
CA VAL A 132 16.03 -2.23 5.60
C VAL A 132 16.76 -2.05 4.27
N SER A 133 18.09 -2.10 4.29
CA SER A 133 18.92 -2.10 3.10
C SER A 133 18.51 -3.20 2.11
N GLN A 134 18.75 -2.98 0.82
CA GLN A 134 18.38 -3.95 -0.21
C GLN A 134 19.14 -5.28 0.00
N GLU A 135 20.41 -5.19 0.41
CA GLU A 135 21.26 -6.32 0.71
C GLU A 135 20.68 -7.15 1.86
N CYS A 136 20.24 -6.49 2.92
CA CYS A 136 19.61 -7.14 4.06
C CYS A 136 18.24 -7.75 3.72
N GLU A 137 17.40 -7.01 2.98
CA GLU A 137 16.05 -7.46 2.61
C GLU A 137 16.07 -8.77 1.83
N ARG A 138 17.11 -8.98 1.01
CA ARG A 138 17.26 -10.22 0.25
C ARG A 138 17.40 -11.44 1.14
N PHE A 139 18.02 -11.34 2.32
CA PHE A 139 18.11 -12.48 3.24
C PHE A 139 16.76 -12.81 3.89
N PHE A 140 15.94 -11.81 4.23
CA PHE A 140 14.58 -12.06 4.70
C PHE A 140 13.70 -12.71 3.63
N VAL A 141 13.82 -12.28 2.37
CA VAL A 141 13.13 -12.93 1.25
C VAL A 141 13.59 -14.36 1.05
N GLN A 142 14.90 -14.61 1.11
CA GLN A 142 15.47 -15.95 0.98
C GLN A 142 14.99 -16.88 2.10
N GLU A 143 15.00 -16.43 3.35
CA GLU A 143 14.48 -17.20 4.49
C GLU A 143 12.99 -17.48 4.34
N ALA A 144 12.18 -16.48 3.96
CA ALA A 144 10.75 -16.68 3.74
C ALA A 144 10.48 -17.67 2.61
N CYS A 145 11.20 -17.58 1.50
CA CYS A 145 11.13 -18.55 0.41
C CYS A 145 11.56 -19.95 0.86
N PHE A 146 12.64 -20.05 1.63
CA PHE A 146 13.11 -21.32 2.16
C PHE A 146 12.06 -21.97 3.06
N TYR A 147 11.55 -21.25 4.06
CA TYR A 147 10.52 -21.73 4.97
C TYR A 147 9.28 -22.20 4.21
N GLU A 148 8.79 -21.40 3.26
CA GLU A 148 7.56 -21.69 2.51
C GLU A 148 7.74 -22.82 1.48
N CYS A 149 8.90 -22.89 0.82
CA CYS A 149 9.05 -23.67 -0.41
C CYS A 149 9.93 -24.90 -0.27
N ASP A 150 10.93 -24.93 0.61
CA ASP A 150 11.88 -26.03 0.66
C ASP A 150 11.24 -27.30 1.27
N PRO A 151 11.21 -28.44 0.54
CA PRO A 151 10.63 -29.69 1.03
C PRO A 151 11.27 -30.23 2.30
N ASN A 152 12.50 -29.86 2.62
CA ASN A 152 13.24 -30.37 3.75
C ASN A 152 12.92 -29.64 5.06
N VAL A 153 12.31 -28.46 5.03
CA VAL A 153 12.05 -27.65 6.24
C VAL A 153 11.10 -28.37 7.19
N GLY A 154 10.07 -29.03 6.65
CA GLY A 154 9.11 -29.78 7.47
C GLY A 154 9.69 -30.96 8.26
N LEU A 155 10.90 -31.43 7.91
CA LEU A 155 11.62 -32.44 8.69
C LEU A 155 12.03 -31.91 10.08
N TYR A 156 12.15 -30.60 10.23
CA TYR A 156 12.57 -29.92 11.46
C TYR A 156 11.40 -29.30 12.23
N ARG A 157 10.16 -29.67 11.88
CA ARG A 157 9.00 -29.21 12.64
C ARG A 157 9.13 -29.64 14.10
N LYS A 158 9.11 -28.67 15.01
CA LYS A 158 9.32 -28.83 16.45
C LYS A 158 8.45 -29.94 17.04
N TYR A 159 7.17 -29.95 16.66
CA TYR A 159 6.22 -30.99 17.05
C TYR A 159 6.04 -31.98 15.88
N HIS A 160 7.01 -32.87 15.69
CA HIS A 160 6.93 -33.92 14.67
C HIS A 160 5.77 -34.89 14.95
N ARG A 161 5.36 -35.68 13.95
CA ARG A 161 4.16 -36.55 14.01
C ARG A 161 4.12 -37.49 15.21
N GLY A 162 5.28 -37.90 15.74
CA GLY A 162 5.37 -38.80 16.89
C GLY A 162 5.07 -38.14 18.25
N ILE A 163 5.15 -36.82 18.34
CA ILE A 163 4.90 -36.06 19.60
C ILE A 163 3.73 -35.07 19.47
N TYR A 164 3.32 -34.72 18.25
CA TYR A 164 2.21 -33.80 18.02
C TYR A 164 0.89 -34.40 18.55
N ASP A 165 0.16 -33.58 19.29
CA ASP A 165 -1.16 -33.91 19.84
C ASP A 165 -2.11 -32.77 19.44
N PRO A 166 -3.11 -33.02 18.59
CA PRO A 166 -4.02 -31.99 18.10
C PRO A 166 -4.90 -31.38 19.20
N ARG A 167 -4.92 -31.94 20.42
CA ARG A 167 -5.59 -31.32 21.58
C ARG A 167 -4.75 -30.24 22.23
N CYS A 168 -3.44 -30.22 21.98
CA CYS A 168 -2.49 -29.22 22.45
C CYS A 168 -2.31 -28.05 21.46
N ASP A 169 -2.90 -28.12 20.27
CA ASP A 169 -2.78 -27.09 19.22
C ASP A 169 -4.04 -26.22 19.18
N ALA A 170 -3.90 -24.93 19.50
CA ALA A 170 -5.02 -23.98 19.56
C ALA A 170 -5.73 -23.74 18.22
N LYS A 171 -5.09 -24.06 17.09
CA LYS A 171 -5.70 -23.97 15.74
C LYS A 171 -6.39 -25.27 15.30
N SER A 172 -6.17 -26.37 16.02
CA SER A 172 -6.77 -27.66 15.70
C SER A 172 -8.24 -27.70 16.10
N LYS A 173 -9.07 -28.36 15.29
CA LYS A 173 -10.48 -28.65 15.63
C LYS A 173 -10.64 -29.52 16.89
N ALA A 174 -9.60 -30.27 17.24
CA ALA A 174 -9.59 -31.13 18.42
C ALA A 174 -9.01 -30.42 19.66
N TYR A 175 -8.69 -29.12 19.59
CA TYR A 175 -8.12 -28.37 20.70
C TYR A 175 -8.96 -28.49 21.96
N SER A 176 -8.30 -28.75 23.09
CA SER A 176 -8.96 -28.82 24.40
C SER A 176 -8.14 -28.02 25.40
N PRO A 177 -8.61 -26.84 25.87
CA PRO A 177 -7.84 -25.98 26.76
C PRO A 177 -7.57 -26.65 28.11
N MET A 178 -8.51 -27.44 28.64
CA MET A 178 -8.31 -28.20 29.88
C MET A 178 -7.25 -29.29 29.71
N TYR A 179 -7.28 -30.02 28.59
CA TYR A 179 -6.26 -31.03 28.31
C TYR A 179 -4.88 -30.38 28.16
N ALA A 180 -4.78 -29.31 27.37
CA ALA A 180 -3.55 -28.58 27.14
C ALA A 180 -2.93 -28.07 28.45
N ALA A 181 -3.74 -27.45 29.32
CA ALA A 181 -3.31 -27.01 30.64
C ALA A 181 -2.88 -28.19 31.55
N SER A 182 -3.62 -29.30 31.56
CA SER A 182 -3.30 -30.47 32.39
C SER A 182 -1.99 -31.16 31.98
N ARG A 183 -1.61 -31.04 30.70
CA ARG A 183 -0.38 -31.60 30.14
C ARG A 183 0.74 -30.57 30.03
N LEU A 184 0.48 -29.30 30.37
CA LEU A 184 1.38 -28.17 30.16
C LEU A 184 1.95 -28.15 28.73
N CYS A 185 1.10 -28.40 27.73
CA CYS A 185 1.50 -28.47 26.33
C CYS A 185 0.92 -27.30 25.52
N SER A 186 1.69 -26.83 24.54
CA SER A 186 1.27 -25.84 23.53
C SER A 186 1.90 -26.23 22.19
N HIS A 187 1.26 -27.16 21.50
CA HIS A 187 1.76 -27.68 20.23
C HIS A 187 1.30 -26.79 19.08
N ASN A 188 1.98 -26.90 17.94
CA ASN A 188 1.54 -26.38 16.67
C ASN A 188 2.19 -27.14 15.51
N THR A 189 1.89 -26.73 14.29
CA THR A 189 2.36 -27.38 13.07
C THR A 189 3.25 -26.49 12.20
N TRP A 190 3.72 -25.35 12.73
CA TRP A 190 4.49 -24.35 11.98
C TRP A 190 5.87 -24.06 12.60
N GLU A 191 6.05 -24.24 13.91
CA GLU A 191 7.35 -24.01 14.56
C GLU A 191 8.39 -25.02 14.07
N LEU A 192 9.57 -24.51 13.74
CA LEU A 192 10.78 -25.31 13.53
C LEU A 192 11.56 -25.43 14.83
N HIS A 193 12.47 -26.40 14.89
CA HIS A 193 13.42 -26.51 15.97
C HIS A 193 14.76 -27.04 15.50
N GLN A 194 15.81 -26.27 15.80
CA GLN A 194 17.21 -26.65 15.63
C GLN A 194 17.57 -27.10 14.21
N MET A 195 16.99 -26.53 13.16
CA MET A 195 17.43 -26.82 11.79
C MET A 195 18.84 -26.25 11.56
N PRO A 196 19.83 -27.07 11.15
CA PRO A 196 21.21 -26.62 11.01
C PRO A 196 21.33 -25.72 9.80
N ILE A 197 21.68 -24.46 9.99
CA ILE A 197 21.94 -23.52 8.89
C ILE A 197 23.45 -23.34 8.76
N LYS A 198 23.93 -23.35 7.52
CA LYS A 198 25.35 -23.15 7.20
C LYS A 198 25.89 -21.92 7.90
N ALA A 199 27.04 -22.07 8.54
CA ALA A 199 27.82 -21.01 9.14
C ALA A 199 28.01 -19.83 8.18
N SER A 200 28.48 -20.13 6.97
CA SER A 200 28.68 -19.15 5.89
C SER A 200 27.42 -18.35 5.54
N TYR A 201 26.25 -18.97 5.58
CA TYR A 201 24.98 -18.30 5.30
C TYR A 201 24.60 -17.34 6.43
N CYS A 202 24.67 -17.82 7.67
CA CYS A 202 24.41 -17.01 8.87
C CYS A 202 25.32 -15.78 8.97
N ASP A 203 26.62 -15.97 8.69
CA ASP A 203 27.61 -14.89 8.75
C ASP A 203 27.39 -13.88 7.61
N SER A 204 26.99 -14.35 6.42
CA SER A 204 26.64 -13.46 5.30
C SER A 204 25.37 -12.65 5.58
N TRP A 205 24.35 -13.27 6.20
CA TRP A 205 23.13 -12.58 6.61
C TRP A 205 23.47 -11.45 7.60
N TYR A 206 24.23 -11.77 8.65
CA TYR A 206 24.65 -10.75 9.60
C TYR A 206 25.46 -9.63 8.95
N ALA A 207 26.45 -9.96 8.13
CA ALA A 207 27.27 -8.96 7.44
C ALA A 207 26.41 -7.99 6.59
N ALA A 208 25.41 -8.51 5.88
CA ALA A 208 24.49 -7.70 5.08
C ALA A 208 23.57 -6.81 5.91
N CYS A 209 23.20 -7.25 7.12
CA CYS A 209 22.13 -6.64 7.91
C CYS A 209 22.58 -5.87 9.15
N HIS A 210 23.81 -6.05 9.64
CA HIS A 210 24.24 -5.59 10.98
C HIS A 210 24.03 -4.08 11.25
N THR A 211 24.01 -3.25 10.21
CA THR A 211 23.79 -1.80 10.32
C THR A 211 22.32 -1.37 10.21
N ASP A 212 21.45 -2.26 9.75
CA ASP A 212 20.01 -2.02 9.60
C ASP A 212 19.26 -2.10 10.93
N TYR A 213 18.08 -1.49 10.98
CA TYR A 213 17.20 -1.53 12.14
C TYR A 213 16.27 -2.74 12.08
N PHE A 214 16.11 -3.42 13.21
CA PHE A 214 15.26 -4.60 13.35
C PHE A 214 14.48 -4.56 14.66
N CYS A 215 13.30 -5.17 14.66
CA CYS A 215 12.45 -5.25 15.85
C CYS A 215 12.62 -6.61 16.53
N ALA A 216 13.30 -6.61 17.67
CA ALA A 216 13.33 -7.73 18.59
C ALA A 216 13.50 -7.23 20.03
N GLY A 217 12.75 -7.83 20.96
CA GLY A 217 12.92 -7.66 22.41
C GLY A 217 14.29 -8.15 22.89
N ASP A 218 14.52 -8.15 24.20
CA ASP A 218 15.86 -8.42 24.76
C ASP A 218 16.37 -9.85 24.52
N SER A 219 15.50 -10.81 24.25
CA SER A 219 15.92 -12.15 23.82
C SER A 219 16.52 -12.18 22.42
N GLY A 220 16.30 -11.16 21.59
CA GLY A 220 16.60 -11.17 20.16
C GLY A 220 15.56 -11.92 19.33
N ASP A 221 14.48 -12.40 19.92
CA ASP A 221 13.41 -13.12 19.20
C ASP A 221 12.52 -12.14 18.43
N PHE A 222 12.42 -12.30 17.12
CA PHE A 222 11.54 -11.54 16.24
C PHE A 222 10.07 -11.54 16.69
N PHE A 223 9.57 -12.67 17.17
CA PHE A 223 8.17 -12.85 17.54
C PHE A 223 7.81 -12.07 18.81
N SER A 224 8.80 -11.70 19.64
CA SER A 224 8.59 -10.85 20.82
C SER A 224 8.05 -9.45 20.47
N CYS A 225 8.23 -9.01 19.22
CA CYS A 225 7.71 -7.74 18.72
C CYS A 225 6.28 -7.80 18.16
N ALA A 226 5.71 -8.99 17.93
CA ALA A 226 4.41 -9.16 17.27
C ALA A 226 3.23 -8.57 18.08
N GLY A 227 3.42 -8.26 19.36
CA GLY A 227 2.44 -7.60 20.23
C GLY A 227 2.54 -6.07 20.31
N ALA A 228 3.63 -5.45 19.85
CA ALA A 228 3.85 -4.00 19.98
C ALA A 228 3.06 -3.15 18.97
N ALA A 229 2.53 -3.76 17.90
CA ALA A 229 1.77 -3.07 16.86
C ALA A 229 0.27 -2.86 17.20
N THR A 230 -0.29 -3.61 18.16
CA THR A 230 -1.73 -3.60 18.43
C THR A 230 -2.24 -2.31 19.08
N VAL A 231 -1.37 -1.55 19.74
CA VAL A 231 -1.73 -0.26 20.35
C VAL A 231 -1.75 0.86 19.30
N ILE A 232 -0.89 0.79 18.29
CA ILE A 232 -0.75 1.84 17.26
C ILE A 232 -1.84 1.70 16.16
N ASP A 233 -2.26 0.47 15.84
CA ASP A 233 -3.28 0.24 14.81
C ASP A 233 -4.69 0.68 15.24
N GLU A 234 -5.09 0.50 16.52
CA GLU A 234 -6.44 0.92 16.94
C GLU A 234 -6.60 2.45 16.93
N GLU A 235 -5.57 3.20 17.33
CA GLU A 235 -5.58 4.67 17.25
C GLU A 235 -5.56 5.17 15.80
N ALA A 236 -4.75 4.54 14.92
CA ALA A 236 -4.73 4.85 13.50
C ALA A 236 -6.07 4.51 12.80
N ARG A 237 -6.72 3.41 13.20
CA ARG A 237 -8.04 3.01 12.71
C ARG A 237 -9.14 3.96 13.18
N ILE A 238 -9.08 4.45 14.43
CA ILE A 238 -9.98 5.47 14.95
C ILE A 238 -9.77 6.80 14.20
N MET A 239 -8.52 7.23 13.99
CA MET A 239 -8.21 8.44 13.22
C MET A 239 -8.64 8.33 11.76
N ASN A 240 -8.41 7.20 11.08
CA ASN A 240 -8.82 7.04 9.68
C ASN A 240 -10.35 6.99 9.52
N LYS A 241 -11.07 6.39 10.47
CA LYS A 241 -12.54 6.41 10.49
C LYS A 241 -13.11 7.79 10.76
N THR A 242 -12.56 8.53 11.71
CA THR A 242 -13.00 9.87 12.07
C THR A 242 -12.69 10.87 10.96
N TRP A 243 -11.47 10.85 10.41
CA TRP A 243 -11.09 11.67 9.26
C TRP A 243 -11.93 11.33 8.02
N GLY A 244 -12.14 10.04 7.72
CA GLY A 244 -13.00 9.64 6.60
C GLY A 244 -14.46 10.09 6.76
N ALA A 245 -15.00 10.12 7.98
CA ALA A 245 -16.33 10.66 8.25
C ALA A 245 -16.38 12.19 8.10
N MET A 246 -15.36 12.90 8.59
CA MET A 246 -15.22 14.35 8.48
C MET A 246 -15.09 14.80 7.02
N SER A 247 -14.22 14.17 6.24
CA SER A 247 -14.01 14.48 4.81
C SER A 247 -15.29 14.27 3.99
N ARG A 248 -16.08 13.23 4.29
CA ARG A 248 -17.40 13.05 3.65
C ARG A 248 -18.40 14.15 4.02
N GLY A 249 -18.33 14.68 5.24
CA GLY A 249 -19.15 15.81 5.67
C GLY A 249 -18.80 17.10 4.93
N ILE A 250 -17.50 17.40 4.83
CA ILE A 250 -16.98 18.58 4.12
C ILE A 250 -17.36 18.53 2.64
N ASN A 251 -17.11 17.40 1.96
CA ASN A 251 -17.45 17.25 0.54
C ASN A 251 -18.96 17.43 0.26
N ARG A 252 -19.82 17.00 1.20
CA ARG A 252 -21.29 17.21 1.08
C ARG A 252 -21.66 18.68 1.26
N ALA A 253 -21.03 19.38 2.20
CA ALA A 253 -21.27 20.80 2.42
C ALA A 253 -20.80 21.64 1.22
N GLU A 254 -19.63 21.31 0.65
CA GLU A 254 -19.12 21.94 -0.57
C GLU A 254 -20.04 21.69 -1.76
N ALA A 255 -20.50 20.45 -1.97
CA ALA A 255 -21.44 20.12 -3.04
C ALA A 255 -22.77 20.88 -2.92
N PHE A 256 -23.29 21.03 -1.69
CA PHE A 256 -24.51 21.80 -1.44
C PHE A 256 -24.31 23.31 -1.74
N ALA A 257 -23.21 23.90 -1.26
CA ALA A 257 -22.89 25.30 -1.54
C ALA A 257 -22.69 25.55 -3.04
N GLN A 258 -22.06 24.61 -3.74
CA GLN A 258 -21.84 24.66 -5.17
C GLN A 258 -23.16 24.50 -5.95
N GLN A 259 -24.09 23.68 -5.46
CA GLN A 259 -25.42 23.52 -6.03
C GLN A 259 -26.26 24.80 -5.91
N GLU A 260 -26.25 25.45 -4.74
CA GLU A 260 -26.94 26.74 -4.52
C GLU A 260 -26.37 27.83 -5.44
N LEU A 261 -25.04 27.96 -5.51
CA LEU A 261 -24.38 28.94 -6.39
C LEU A 261 -24.69 28.69 -7.87
N GLN A 262 -24.68 27.42 -8.31
CA GLN A 262 -25.03 27.05 -9.68
C GLN A 262 -26.51 27.35 -9.98
N GLY A 263 -27.40 27.16 -9.01
CA GLY A 263 -28.81 27.54 -9.12
C GLY A 263 -28.98 29.04 -9.33
N MET A 264 -28.35 29.85 -8.48
CA MET A 264 -28.38 31.31 -8.62
C MET A 264 -27.78 31.79 -9.94
N LEU A 265 -26.66 31.22 -10.37
CA LEU A 265 -26.01 31.57 -11.63
C LEU A 265 -26.91 31.27 -12.84
N LYS A 266 -27.56 30.11 -12.87
CA LYS A 266 -28.51 29.75 -13.94
C LYS A 266 -29.71 30.70 -13.98
N ALA A 267 -30.24 31.08 -12.81
CA ALA A 267 -31.35 32.04 -12.74
C ALA A 267 -30.95 33.42 -13.29
N LEU A 268 -29.77 33.93 -12.92
CA LEU A 268 -29.26 35.21 -13.43
C LEU A 268 -29.05 35.19 -14.94
N ILE A 269 -28.47 34.10 -15.48
CA ILE A 269 -28.29 33.94 -16.93
C ILE A 269 -29.66 33.97 -17.62
N ALA A 270 -30.66 33.22 -17.14
CA ALA A 270 -32.00 33.18 -17.72
C ALA A 270 -32.73 34.53 -17.69
N ILE A 271 -32.56 35.32 -16.63
CA ILE A 271 -33.13 36.67 -16.53
C ILE A 271 -32.45 37.59 -17.57
N SER A 272 -31.12 37.55 -17.64
CA SER A 272 -30.35 38.40 -18.55
C SER A 272 -30.67 38.13 -20.04
N THR A 273 -30.83 36.86 -20.42
CA THR A 273 -31.17 36.47 -21.80
C THR A 273 -32.58 36.90 -22.17
N THR A 274 -33.54 36.77 -21.24
CA THR A 274 -34.92 37.23 -21.45
C THR A 274 -34.99 38.75 -21.65
N LEU A 275 -34.29 39.52 -20.81
CA LEU A 275 -34.24 40.98 -20.92
C LEU A 275 -33.62 41.42 -22.25
N ALA A 276 -32.53 40.77 -22.67
CA ALA A 276 -31.90 41.06 -23.96
C ALA A 276 -32.85 40.78 -25.14
N ALA A 277 -33.56 39.65 -25.11
CA ALA A 277 -34.54 39.30 -26.15
C ALA A 277 -35.69 40.31 -26.24
N LEU A 278 -36.21 40.77 -25.09
CA LEU A 278 -37.24 41.80 -25.03
C LEU A 278 -36.74 43.14 -25.57
N ALA A 279 -35.51 43.55 -25.23
CA ALA A 279 -34.91 44.78 -25.74
C ALA A 279 -34.73 44.74 -27.26
N ILE A 280 -34.28 43.60 -27.80
CA ILE A 280 -34.16 43.39 -29.25
C ILE A 280 -35.53 43.44 -29.92
N ALA A 281 -36.53 42.74 -29.37
CA ALA A 281 -37.88 42.75 -29.91
C ALA A 281 -38.50 44.17 -29.89
N PHE A 282 -38.28 44.92 -28.80
CA PHE A 282 -38.73 46.30 -28.67
C PHE A 282 -38.00 47.22 -29.67
N GLY A 283 -36.69 47.06 -29.84
CA GLY A 283 -35.92 47.77 -30.86
C GLY A 283 -36.43 47.50 -32.28
N CYS A 284 -36.68 46.22 -32.62
CA CYS A 284 -37.29 45.84 -33.89
C CYS A 284 -38.70 46.43 -34.08
N TYR A 285 -39.51 46.47 -33.02
CA TYR A 285 -40.82 47.10 -33.03
C TYR A 285 -40.72 48.61 -33.31
N LEU A 286 -39.82 49.33 -32.62
CA LEU A 286 -39.59 50.75 -32.84
C LEU A 286 -39.14 51.03 -34.28
N VAL A 287 -38.16 50.28 -34.80
CA VAL A 287 -37.69 50.43 -36.20
C VAL A 287 -38.81 50.17 -37.20
N ARG A 288 -39.66 49.16 -36.97
CA ARG A 288 -40.79 48.85 -37.84
C ARG A 288 -41.84 49.96 -37.83
N ARG A 289 -42.13 50.54 -36.66
CA ARG A 289 -43.10 51.62 -36.49
C ARG A 289 -42.62 52.94 -37.10
N GLU A 290 -41.34 53.26 -36.94
CA GLU A 290 -40.68 54.39 -37.63
C GLU A 290 -40.76 54.24 -39.16
N ARG A 291 -40.49 53.04 -39.71
CA ARG A 291 -40.62 52.78 -41.16
C ARG A 291 -42.05 52.84 -41.69
N GLN A 292 -43.07 52.66 -40.85
CA GLN A 292 -44.48 52.75 -41.23
C GLN A 292 -45.05 54.18 -41.17
N GLY A 293 -44.20 55.19 -40.92
CA GLY A 293 -44.57 56.60 -41.01
C GLY A 293 -45.35 57.16 -39.82
N THR A 294 -45.41 56.43 -38.70
CA THR A 294 -45.95 56.94 -37.42
C THR A 294 -44.85 56.95 -36.36
N PRO A 295 -43.95 57.95 -36.39
CA PRO A 295 -42.79 57.98 -35.50
C PRO A 295 -43.22 57.97 -34.03
N VAL A 296 -42.55 57.15 -33.22
CA VAL A 296 -42.78 57.06 -31.76
C VAL A 296 -42.10 58.24 -31.05
N PHE A 297 -41.04 58.77 -31.65
CA PHE A 297 -40.27 59.90 -31.13
C PHE A 297 -40.62 61.22 -31.82
N ALA A 298 -41.90 61.46 -32.15
CA ALA A 298 -42.33 62.76 -32.64
C ALA A 298 -42.19 63.82 -31.54
N SER A 299 -41.34 64.83 -31.75
CA SER A 299 -41.26 66.00 -30.87
C SER A 299 -42.53 66.85 -31.01
N PRO A 300 -43.20 67.28 -29.92
CA PRO A 300 -44.43 68.07 -30.00
C PRO A 300 -44.27 69.46 -30.65
N ASN A 301 -43.05 69.90 -30.96
CA ASN A 301 -42.75 71.30 -31.31
C ASN A 301 -42.06 71.48 -32.68
N ALA A 302 -42.42 70.70 -33.70
CA ALA A 302 -42.17 71.12 -35.08
C ALA A 302 -43.38 71.93 -35.58
N ALA A 303 -43.44 73.19 -35.10
CA ALA A 303 -44.45 74.16 -35.50
C ALA A 303 -44.31 74.59 -36.97
N GLU A 304 -45.45 74.93 -37.54
CA GLU A 304 -45.80 75.27 -38.92
C GLU A 304 -44.94 76.31 -39.67
N PRO A 305 -45.02 76.33 -41.02
CA PRO A 305 -44.14 77.08 -41.90
C PRO A 305 -44.54 78.57 -41.98
N ARG A 306 -43.59 79.47 -41.72
CA ARG A 306 -43.73 80.89 -42.08
C ARG A 306 -43.35 81.10 -43.55
N LEU A 307 -44.35 81.47 -44.34
CA LEU A 307 -44.23 82.09 -45.67
C LEU A 307 -43.67 83.51 -45.57
N MET A 308 -42.47 83.75 -46.12
CA MET A 308 -41.94 84.98 -46.74
C MET A 308 -40.61 84.53 -47.37
N GLY A 309 -40.30 84.60 -48.66
CA GLY A 309 -40.57 85.59 -49.70
C GLY A 309 -39.29 85.66 -50.58
N ALA A 310 -39.44 86.16 -51.81
CA ALA A 310 -38.40 86.43 -52.81
C ALA A 310 -37.85 85.21 -53.60
N GLN A 311 -38.39 84.93 -54.80
CA GLN A 311 -37.99 85.47 -56.11
C GLN A 311 -36.56 85.12 -56.58
N ARG A 312 -36.54 84.35 -57.69
CA ARG A 312 -35.70 84.48 -58.90
C ARG A 312 -34.24 84.91 -58.73
N TYR A 313 -33.32 84.08 -59.22
CA TYR A 313 -32.28 84.36 -60.24
C TYR A 313 -31.69 82.98 -60.60
N VAL A 314 -32.02 82.35 -61.74
CA VAL A 314 -31.48 82.56 -63.09
C VAL A 314 -29.94 82.53 -63.12
N GLU A 315 -29.45 81.44 -63.75
CA GLU A 315 -28.21 81.27 -64.54
C GLU A 315 -26.87 81.75 -63.96
N PHE A 316 -25.83 80.92 -64.07
CA PHE A 316 -24.78 81.11 -65.08
C PHE A 316 -23.72 80.00 -65.02
N MET A 317 -23.44 79.44 -66.21
CA MET A 317 -22.15 78.94 -66.75
C MET A 317 -21.35 77.87 -65.98
N GLU A 318 -21.13 76.69 -66.59
CA GLU A 318 -20.04 76.42 -67.56
C GLU A 318 -18.65 76.80 -67.04
N MET A 319 -17.81 75.79 -66.77
CA MET A 319 -16.60 75.52 -67.57
C MET A 319 -15.73 74.44 -66.91
N SER A 320 -15.26 73.53 -67.78
CA SER A 320 -14.07 72.65 -67.69
C SER A 320 -14.01 71.58 -66.61
#